data_AF-A0AAW9DJP1-F1
#
_entry.id   AF-A0AAW9DJP1-F1
#
_cell.length_a   1.000
_cell.length_b   1.000
_cell.length_c   1.000
_cell.angle_alpha   90.00
_cell.angle_beta   90.00
_cell.angle_gamma   90.00
#
_symmetry.space_group_name_H-M   'P 1'
#
loop_
_entity.id
_entity.type
_entity.pdbx_description
1 polymer ?
#
loop_
_entity_poly.entity_id
_entity_poly.type
_entity_poly.pdbx_seq_one_letter_code
_entity_poly.pdbx_strand_id
1 'polypeptide(L)'
;NGGTLSVKGTSDDLIASVETALHQVKAPREIDRNEVIINPDVLTKQVIDTSIPAEMRENLGQYSFGYQGATVYYRDNKGIRVGTKTEEISYYVDEEGNFKAWDTKHSQKQIDRFNSLEVTDNTALDVYVTDDAAKRGQFKGYYKKTVFYEAPLSDKEVARIKGMVD
;
A
#
# COMPACT_ATOMS: atom_id res chain seq x y z
N ASN A 1 12.51 2.37 33.95
CA ASN A 1 12.32 1.38 35.03
C ASN A 1 10.86 1.38 35.50
N GLY A 2 9.99 0.70 34.74
CA GLY A 2 8.59 0.49 35.15
C GLY A 2 8.49 -0.83 35.92
N GLY A 3 8.36 -0.74 37.25
CA GLY A 3 8.11 -1.92 38.08
C GLY A 3 6.63 -2.27 38.06
N THR A 4 6.28 -3.49 37.69
CA THR A 4 4.91 -3.99 37.80
C THR A 4 4.69 -4.59 39.19
N LEU A 5 3.68 -4.11 39.91
CA LEU A 5 3.26 -4.65 41.20
C LEU A 5 2.26 -5.80 40.95
N SER A 6 2.57 -7.00 41.43
CA SER A 6 1.66 -8.15 41.39
C SER A 6 1.30 -8.57 42.81
N VAL A 7 0.02 -8.39 43.18
CA VAL A 7 -0.53 -8.78 44.49
C VAL A 7 -1.45 -9.97 44.29
N LYS A 8 -1.19 -11.10 44.96
CA LYS A 8 -2.11 -12.26 44.99
C LYS A 8 -3.10 -12.08 46.14
N GLY A 9 -4.37 -11.88 45.82
CA GLY A 9 -5.43 -11.69 46.81
C GLY A 9 -5.78 -12.98 47.53
N THR A 10 -5.61 -12.99 48.85
CA THR A 10 -6.40 -13.81 49.78
C THR A 10 -7.13 -12.80 50.68
N SER A 11 -8.44 -12.99 50.87
CA SER A 11 -9.43 -11.91 50.92
C SER A 11 -9.42 -10.97 52.12
N ASP A 12 -8.54 -11.12 53.12
CA ASP A 12 -8.72 -10.39 54.38
C ASP A 12 -7.67 -9.30 54.68
N ASP A 13 -6.67 -9.06 53.83
CA ASP A 13 -5.66 -8.01 54.13
C ASP A 13 -5.02 -7.34 52.90
N LEU A 14 -5.82 -7.14 51.84
CA LEU A 14 -5.32 -6.55 50.59
C LEU A 14 -4.71 -5.15 50.80
N ILE A 15 -5.29 -4.34 51.69
CA ILE A 15 -4.86 -2.96 51.94
C ILE A 15 -3.47 -2.94 52.58
N ALA A 16 -3.24 -3.75 53.62
CA ALA A 16 -1.93 -3.84 54.28
C ALA A 16 -0.84 -4.38 53.33
N SER A 17 -1.22 -5.33 52.46
CA SER A 17 -0.30 -5.89 51.45
C SER A 17 0.10 -4.88 50.38
N VAL A 18 -0.83 -4.04 49.93
CA VAL A 18 -0.57 -2.97 48.96
C VAL A 18 0.29 -1.87 49.58
N GLU A 19 -0.01 -1.48 50.83
CA GLU A 19 0.75 -0.44 51.54
C GLU A 19 2.21 -0.86 51.77
N THR A 20 2.44 -2.10 52.19
CA THR A 20 3.79 -2.65 52.35
C THR A 20 4.56 -2.66 51.03
N ALA A 21 3.89 -3.04 49.93
CA ALA A 21 4.52 -3.10 48.61
C ALA A 21 4.85 -1.70 48.07
N LEU A 22 4.03 -0.69 48.36
CA LEU A 22 4.26 0.70 47.93
C LEU A 22 5.52 1.29 48.59
N HIS A 23 5.79 0.95 49.86
CA HIS A 23 7.01 1.36 50.57
C HIS A 23 8.29 0.71 50.02
N GLN A 24 8.17 -0.36 49.24
CA GLN A 24 9.31 -1.04 48.60
C GLN A 24 9.62 -0.52 47.20
N VAL A 25 8.76 0.33 46.63
CA VAL A 25 9.01 0.95 45.32
C VAL A 25 10.04 2.06 45.50
N LYS A 26 11.19 1.92 44.83
CA LYS A 26 12.23 2.95 44.83
C LYS A 26 11.70 4.24 44.19
N ALA A 27 12.07 5.39 44.78
CA ALA A 27 11.71 6.69 44.25
C ALA A 27 12.09 6.82 42.76
N PRO A 28 11.26 7.48 41.93
CA PRO A 28 11.60 7.76 40.55
C PRO A 28 12.95 8.49 40.49
N ARG A 29 13.92 7.89 39.81
CA ARG A 29 15.19 8.55 39.51
C ARG A 29 15.00 9.38 38.25
N GLU A 30 15.44 10.64 38.27
CA GLU A 30 15.60 11.42 37.06
C GLU A 30 16.64 10.75 36.17
N ILE A 31 16.23 10.32 34.97
CA ILE A 31 17.12 9.73 33.97
C ILE A 31 17.74 10.88 33.19
N ASP A 32 19.07 11.00 33.21
CA ASP A 32 19.78 11.90 32.30
C ASP A 32 19.51 11.44 30.86
N ARG A 33 19.15 12.36 29.96
CA ARG A 33 18.88 12.03 28.55
C ARG A 33 20.08 11.37 27.87
N ASN A 34 21.29 11.55 28.39
CA ASN A 34 22.50 10.89 27.92
C ASN A 34 22.62 9.41 28.36
N GLU A 35 21.87 8.98 29.38
CA GLU A 35 21.79 7.57 29.82
C GLU A 35 20.77 6.76 28.98
N VAL A 36 19.96 7.42 28.14
CA VAL A 36 19.04 6.75 27.21
C VAL A 36 19.82 6.33 25.96
N ILE A 37 20.45 5.15 26.04
CA ILE A 37 20.99 4.48 24.85
C ILE A 37 19.79 3.89 24.10
N ILE A 38 19.28 4.64 23.12
CA ILE A 38 18.35 4.09 22.13
C ILE A 38 19.15 3.06 21.34
N ASN A 39 18.77 1.78 21.46
CA ASN A 39 19.38 0.69 20.71
C ASN A 39 19.34 1.06 19.21
N PRO A 40 20.46 1.11 18.48
CA PRO A 40 20.50 1.57 17.09
C PRO A 40 19.58 0.75 16.16
N ASP A 41 19.23 -0.48 16.53
CA ASP A 41 18.24 -1.30 15.82
C ASP A 41 16.80 -0.76 15.89
N VAL A 42 16.53 0.20 16.79
CA VAL A 42 15.23 0.88 16.95
C VAL A 42 15.19 2.23 16.23
N LEU A 43 16.29 2.65 15.60
CA LEU A 43 16.19 3.56 14.45
C LEU A 43 15.56 2.73 13.33
N THR A 44 14.23 2.66 13.29
CA THR A 44 13.53 2.31 12.06
C THR A 44 14.06 3.27 11.01
N LYS A 45 15.00 2.76 10.19
CA LYS A 45 15.52 3.45 9.03
C LYS A 45 14.29 3.61 8.14
N GLN A 46 13.59 4.73 8.30
CA GLN A 46 12.48 5.08 7.45
C GLN A 46 13.14 5.15 6.08
N VAL A 47 12.92 4.13 5.26
CA VAL A 47 13.39 4.12 3.89
C VAL A 47 12.54 5.16 3.22
N ILE A 48 13.00 6.40 3.30
CA ILE A 48 12.36 7.54 2.69
C ILE A 48 12.47 7.29 1.20
N ASP A 49 11.33 7.07 0.56
CA ASP A 49 11.25 7.02 -0.89
C ASP A 49 11.63 8.39 -1.45
N THR A 50 12.87 8.53 -1.91
CA THR A 50 13.41 9.76 -2.48
C THR A 50 12.85 10.08 -3.86
N SER A 51 12.07 9.16 -4.46
CA SER A 51 11.34 9.46 -5.70
C SER A 51 10.19 10.45 -5.48
N ILE A 52 9.75 10.63 -4.24
CA ILE A 52 8.65 11.51 -3.88
C ILE A 52 9.21 12.85 -3.38
N PRO A 53 8.77 13.99 -3.97
CA PRO A 53 9.20 15.31 -3.54
C PRO A 53 8.94 15.58 -2.06
N ALA A 54 9.88 16.26 -1.39
CA ALA A 54 9.80 16.56 0.04
C ALA A 54 8.51 17.33 0.40
N GLU A 55 8.10 18.27 -0.46
CA GLU A 55 6.85 19.03 -0.31
C GLU A 55 5.62 18.11 -0.25
N MET A 56 5.54 17.11 -1.12
CA MET A 56 4.45 16.12 -1.11
C MET A 56 4.54 15.22 0.13
N ARG A 57 5.76 14.83 0.52
CA ARG A 57 6.00 14.00 1.70
C ARG A 57 5.62 14.69 3.00
N GLU A 58 5.78 15.99 3.10
CA GLU A 58 5.56 16.74 4.34
C GLU A 58 4.16 17.35 4.41
N ASN A 59 3.61 17.83 3.29
CA ASN A 59 2.39 18.64 3.29
C ASN A 59 1.14 17.94 2.73
N LEU A 60 1.28 16.81 2.02
CA LEU A 60 0.11 16.16 1.43
C LEU A 60 -0.79 15.54 2.51
N GLY A 61 -2.05 15.97 2.59
CA GLY A 61 -3.02 15.44 3.53
C GLY A 61 -3.30 13.94 3.32
N GLN A 62 -3.71 13.24 4.37
CA GLN A 62 -4.18 11.86 4.27
C GLN A 62 -5.38 11.78 3.31
N TYR A 63 -5.39 10.80 2.40
CA TYR A 63 -6.43 10.61 1.37
C TYR A 63 -6.64 11.82 0.45
N SER A 64 -5.61 12.65 0.29
CA SER A 64 -5.66 13.86 -0.53
C SER A 64 -4.80 13.72 -1.80
N PHE A 65 -5.15 14.51 -2.81
CA PHE A 65 -4.35 14.68 -4.02
C PHE A 65 -3.47 15.92 -3.89
N GLY A 66 -2.26 15.81 -4.42
CA GLY A 66 -1.34 16.93 -4.64
C GLY A 66 -0.72 16.79 -6.02
N TYR A 67 -0.07 17.84 -6.50
CA TYR A 67 0.65 17.76 -7.77
C TYR A 67 1.92 18.59 -7.72
N GLN A 68 2.92 18.17 -8.48
CA GLN A 68 4.11 18.97 -8.75
C GLN A 68 4.44 18.87 -10.23
N GLY A 69 4.47 20.01 -10.93
CA GLY A 69 4.62 20.02 -12.39
C GLY A 69 3.47 19.28 -13.08
N ALA A 70 3.77 18.24 -13.87
CA ALA A 70 2.78 17.38 -14.51
C ALA A 70 2.39 16.14 -13.67
N THR A 71 3.15 15.84 -12.62
CA THR A 71 2.97 14.64 -11.82
C THR A 71 1.96 14.87 -10.72
N VAL A 72 0.93 14.04 -10.68
CA VAL A 72 -0.04 13.98 -9.59
C VAL A 72 0.47 13.00 -8.54
N TYR A 73 0.15 13.24 -7.27
CA TYR A 73 0.45 12.37 -6.15
C TYR A 73 -0.82 12.15 -5.33
N TYR A 74 -0.99 10.94 -4.81
CA TYR A 74 -2.10 10.60 -3.92
C TYR A 74 -1.56 9.94 -2.65
N ARG A 75 -2.03 10.38 -1.48
CA ARG A 75 -1.64 9.76 -0.20
C ARG A 75 -2.70 8.79 0.29
N ASP A 76 -2.40 7.50 0.33
CA ASP A 76 -3.23 6.46 0.95
C ASP A 76 -2.74 6.12 2.37
N ASN A 77 -3.28 5.07 2.98
CA ASN A 77 -2.88 4.62 4.34
C ASN A 77 -1.51 3.94 4.38
N LYS A 78 -0.92 3.60 3.23
CA LYS A 78 0.37 2.93 3.10
C LYS A 78 1.49 3.91 2.71
N GLY A 79 1.16 5.04 2.08
CA GLY A 79 2.12 6.07 1.73
C GLY A 79 1.63 7.00 0.63
N ILE A 80 2.57 7.63 -0.07
CA ILE A 80 2.26 8.47 -1.23
C ILE A 80 2.54 7.66 -2.49
N ARG A 81 1.60 7.70 -3.43
CA ARG A 81 1.68 7.03 -4.72
C ARG A 81 1.80 8.08 -5.81
N VAL A 82 2.67 7.81 -6.78
CA VAL A 82 2.74 8.58 -8.02
C VAL A 82 1.47 8.31 -8.82
N GLY A 83 0.90 9.36 -9.40
CA GLY A 83 -0.39 9.41 -10.09
C GLY A 83 -0.49 8.38 -11.20
N THR A 84 -0.94 7.21 -10.81
CA THR A 84 -1.23 6.05 -11.63
C THR A 84 -2.66 5.63 -11.30
N LYS A 85 -3.31 4.99 -12.25
CA LYS A 85 -4.62 4.40 -12.07
C LYS A 85 -4.55 2.92 -12.36
N THR A 86 -5.28 2.16 -11.56
CA THR A 86 -5.51 0.76 -11.85
C THR A 86 -6.42 0.64 -13.06
N GLU A 87 -5.95 -0.07 -14.08
CA GLU A 87 -6.73 -0.48 -15.24
C GLU A 87 -6.68 -2.00 -15.38
N GLU A 88 -7.59 -2.54 -16.19
CA GLU A 88 -7.59 -3.94 -16.57
C GLU A 88 -7.54 -4.11 -18.08
N ILE A 89 -6.91 -5.19 -18.51
CA ILE A 89 -7.03 -5.70 -19.87
C ILE A 89 -7.27 -7.20 -19.83
N SER A 90 -7.98 -7.73 -20.82
CA SER A 90 -8.30 -9.15 -20.89
C SER A 90 -8.18 -9.68 -22.30
N TYR A 91 -7.68 -10.91 -22.39
CA TYR A 91 -7.44 -11.62 -23.63
C TYR A 91 -7.61 -13.12 -23.41
N TYR A 92 -7.67 -13.87 -24.50
CA TYR A 92 -7.84 -15.31 -24.51
C TYR A 92 -6.48 -15.98 -24.78
N VAL A 93 -6.22 -17.05 -24.03
CA VAL A 93 -5.04 -17.89 -24.15
C VAL A 93 -5.44 -19.34 -24.40
N ASP A 94 -4.56 -20.13 -25.02
CA ASP A 94 -4.73 -21.59 -25.05
C ASP A 94 -4.35 -22.26 -23.72
N GLU A 95 -4.47 -23.58 -23.68
CA GLU A 95 -4.12 -24.42 -22.52
C GLU A 95 -2.64 -24.29 -22.11
N GLU A 96 -1.76 -23.94 -23.05
CA GLU A 96 -0.33 -23.70 -22.81
C GLU A 96 -0.06 -22.26 -22.34
N GLY A 97 -1.07 -21.39 -22.32
CA GLY A 97 -0.96 -19.98 -21.92
C GLY A 97 -0.54 -19.03 -23.06
N ASN A 98 -0.51 -19.49 -24.32
CA ASN A 98 -0.16 -18.65 -25.45
C ASN A 98 -1.32 -17.72 -25.84
N PHE A 99 -1.02 -16.45 -26.08
CA PHE A 99 -1.99 -15.47 -26.55
C PHE A 99 -2.70 -15.90 -27.84
N LYS A 100 -4.03 -15.76 -27.90
CA LYS A 100 -4.85 -16.05 -29.08
C LYS A 100 -5.60 -14.82 -29.59
N ALA A 101 -6.25 -14.07 -28.71
CA ALA A 101 -7.05 -12.92 -29.13
C ALA A 101 -7.36 -11.98 -27.96
N TRP A 102 -7.47 -10.68 -28.25
CA TRP A 102 -7.97 -9.70 -27.29
C TRP A 102 -9.48 -9.89 -27.04
N ASP A 103 -9.93 -9.58 -25.83
CA ASP A 103 -11.35 -9.48 -25.54
C ASP A 103 -11.97 -8.31 -26.34
N THR A 104 -13.11 -8.56 -26.97
CA THR A 104 -13.81 -7.60 -27.84
C THR A 104 -14.28 -6.34 -27.11
N LYS A 105 -14.30 -6.34 -25.77
CA LYS A 105 -14.65 -5.16 -24.97
C LYS A 105 -13.58 -4.05 -25.02
N HIS A 106 -12.33 -4.39 -25.35
CA HIS A 106 -11.22 -3.44 -25.34
C HIS A 106 -11.08 -2.75 -26.69
N SER A 107 -10.93 -1.43 -26.66
CA SER A 107 -10.64 -0.66 -27.87
C SER A 107 -9.18 -0.88 -28.32
N GLN A 108 -8.91 -0.74 -29.62
CA GLN A 108 -7.54 -0.82 -30.14
C GLN A 108 -6.60 0.17 -29.43
N LYS A 109 -7.08 1.38 -29.14
CA LYS A 109 -6.32 2.39 -28.39
C LYS A 109 -5.91 1.92 -26.98
N GLN A 110 -6.78 1.18 -26.30
CA GLN A 110 -6.47 0.63 -24.98
C GLN A 110 -5.45 -0.50 -25.08
N ILE A 111 -5.58 -1.36 -26.09
CA ILE A 111 -4.64 -2.44 -26.39
C ILE A 111 -3.25 -1.88 -26.70
N ASP A 112 -3.16 -0.89 -27.58
CA ASP A 112 -1.90 -0.25 -27.96
C ASP A 112 -1.22 0.40 -26.75
N ARG A 113 -2.01 1.07 -25.89
CA ARG A 113 -1.51 1.65 -24.64
C ARG A 113 -0.96 0.56 -23.71
N PHE A 114 -1.70 -0.52 -23.49
CA PHE A 114 -1.24 -1.61 -22.65
C PHE A 114 0.06 -2.24 -23.19
N ASN A 115 0.13 -2.51 -24.49
CA ASN A 115 1.34 -3.08 -25.11
C ASN A 115 2.55 -2.16 -24.95
N SER A 116 2.37 -0.84 -25.01
CA SER A 116 3.45 0.14 -24.82
C SER A 116 4.01 0.19 -23.39
N LEU A 117 3.26 -0.32 -22.40
CA LEU A 117 3.70 -0.38 -21.00
C LEU A 117 4.56 -1.62 -20.72
N GLU A 118 4.65 -2.57 -21.66
CA GLU A 118 5.42 -3.81 -21.53
C GLU A 118 5.15 -4.55 -20.20
N VAL A 119 3.88 -4.52 -19.75
CA VAL A 119 3.47 -5.18 -18.50
C VAL A 119 3.65 -6.68 -18.64
N THR A 120 4.31 -7.27 -17.66
CA THR A 120 4.52 -8.71 -17.51
C THR A 120 3.70 -9.22 -16.33
N ASP A 121 3.53 -10.53 -16.23
CA ASP A 121 2.83 -11.12 -15.08
C ASP A 121 3.49 -10.78 -13.73
N ASN A 122 4.80 -10.48 -13.72
CA ASN A 122 5.54 -10.06 -12.53
C ASN A 122 5.40 -8.58 -12.18
N THR A 123 5.06 -7.73 -13.16
CA THR A 123 4.90 -6.28 -12.98
C THR A 123 3.43 -5.85 -12.91
N ALA A 124 2.52 -6.74 -13.29
CA ALA A 124 1.10 -6.59 -13.06
C ALA A 124 0.79 -6.51 -11.56
N LEU A 125 -0.30 -5.80 -11.23
CA LEU A 125 -0.85 -5.79 -9.88
C LEU A 125 -1.45 -7.15 -9.53
N ASP A 126 -2.16 -7.73 -10.49
CA ASP A 126 -2.76 -9.05 -10.35
C ASP A 126 -3.04 -9.65 -11.75
N VAL A 127 -3.05 -10.96 -11.83
CA VAL A 127 -3.31 -11.73 -13.05
C VAL A 127 -4.21 -12.89 -12.73
N TYR A 128 -5.36 -12.93 -13.39
CA TYR A 128 -6.35 -13.98 -13.24
C TYR A 128 -6.57 -14.71 -14.57
N VAL A 129 -6.56 -16.04 -14.55
CA VAL A 129 -6.95 -16.88 -15.68
C VAL A 129 -8.16 -17.71 -15.25
N THR A 130 -9.19 -17.79 -16.09
CA THR A 130 -10.36 -18.64 -15.81
C THR A 130 -9.96 -20.10 -15.74
N ASP A 131 -10.50 -20.85 -14.76
CA ASP A 131 -10.25 -22.29 -14.63
C ASP A 131 -10.80 -23.11 -15.80
N ASP A 132 -11.97 -22.71 -16.31
CA ASP A 132 -12.66 -23.38 -17.40
C ASP A 132 -12.45 -22.63 -18.73
N ALA A 133 -12.23 -23.38 -19.81
CA ALA A 133 -12.25 -22.82 -21.16
C ALA A 133 -13.65 -22.29 -21.52
N ALA A 134 -13.70 -21.25 -22.35
CA ALA A 134 -14.96 -20.72 -22.85
C ALA A 134 -15.74 -21.82 -23.60
N LYS A 135 -17.01 -21.99 -23.24
CA LYS A 135 -17.82 -23.13 -23.69
C LYS A 135 -18.50 -22.89 -25.05
N ARG A 136 -18.62 -21.63 -25.49
CA ARG A 136 -19.37 -21.21 -26.69
C ARG A 136 -18.76 -19.95 -27.33
N GLY A 137 -19.14 -19.69 -28.58
CA GLY A 137 -18.74 -18.50 -29.34
C GLY A 137 -17.36 -18.62 -29.98
N GLN A 138 -16.86 -17.50 -30.51
CA GLN A 138 -15.60 -17.42 -31.26
C GLN A 138 -14.36 -17.77 -30.43
N PHE A 139 -14.47 -17.73 -29.10
CA PHE A 139 -13.38 -18.03 -28.18
C PHE A 139 -13.47 -19.43 -27.55
N LYS A 140 -14.35 -20.30 -28.09
CA LYS A 140 -14.55 -21.64 -27.54
C LYS A 140 -13.24 -22.42 -27.48
N GLY A 141 -12.96 -23.02 -26.32
CA GLY A 141 -11.73 -23.80 -26.09
C GLY A 141 -10.54 -22.97 -25.59
N TYR A 142 -10.68 -21.65 -25.45
CA TYR A 142 -9.66 -20.79 -24.86
C TYR A 142 -10.04 -20.31 -23.46
N TYR A 143 -9.03 -20.02 -22.65
CA TYR A 143 -9.16 -19.51 -21.29
C TYR A 143 -9.04 -18.00 -21.30
N LYS A 144 -9.85 -17.30 -20.51
CA LYS A 144 -9.80 -15.85 -20.42
C LYS A 144 -8.77 -15.47 -19.36
N LYS A 145 -7.75 -14.72 -19.76
CA LYS A 145 -6.75 -14.08 -18.91
C LYS A 145 -7.10 -12.59 -18.75
N THR A 146 -7.12 -12.12 -17.51
CA THR A 146 -7.33 -10.72 -17.13
C THR A 146 -6.11 -10.25 -16.34
N VAL A 147 -5.55 -9.13 -16.76
CA VAL A 147 -4.36 -8.50 -16.16
C VAL A 147 -4.78 -7.15 -15.60
N PHE A 148 -4.53 -6.94 -14.31
CA PHE A 148 -4.69 -5.67 -13.63
C PHE A 148 -3.33 -4.98 -13.53
N TYR A 149 -3.25 -3.71 -13.93
CA TYR A 149 -1.98 -2.99 -14.03
C TYR A 149 -2.13 -1.52 -13.68
N GLU A 150 -1.01 -0.90 -13.28
CA GLU A 150 -0.94 0.55 -13.11
C GLU A 150 -0.67 1.24 -14.45
N ALA A 151 -1.56 2.15 -14.84
CA ALA A 151 -1.41 2.99 -16.02
C ALA A 151 -1.16 4.45 -15.60
N PRO A 152 -0.35 5.21 -16.34
CA PRO A 152 -0.23 6.64 -16.11
C PRO A 152 -1.57 7.34 -16.33
N LEU A 153 -1.84 8.37 -15.53
CA LEU A 153 -3.00 9.23 -15.72
C LEU A 153 -2.90 9.96 -17.07
N SER A 154 -4.02 10.10 -17.76
CA SER A 154 -4.10 10.91 -18.97
C SER A 154 -4.06 12.41 -18.65
N ASP A 155 -3.66 13.23 -19.62
CA ASP A 155 -3.62 14.70 -19.47
C ASP A 155 -4.96 15.28 -19.00
N LYS A 156 -6.08 14.69 -19.46
CA LYS A 156 -7.43 15.11 -19.02
C LYS A 156 -7.71 14.76 -17.57
N GLU A 157 -7.24 13.61 -17.09
CA GLU A 157 -7.36 13.21 -15.69
C GLU A 157 -6.49 14.10 -14.81
N VAL A 158 -5.23 14.34 -15.22
CA VAL A 158 -4.31 15.26 -14.54
C VAL A 158 -4.90 16.66 -14.46
N ALA A 159 -5.40 17.22 -15.56
CA ALA A 159 -5.99 18.55 -15.59
C ALA A 159 -7.23 18.66 -14.68
N ARG A 160 -8.07 17.61 -14.65
CA ARG A 160 -9.24 17.56 -13.75
C ARG A 160 -8.81 17.55 -12.28
N ILE A 161 -7.82 16.72 -11.93
CA ILE A 161 -7.33 16.64 -10.54
C ILE A 161 -6.73 17.98 -10.12
N LYS A 162 -5.91 18.61 -10.97
CA LYS A 162 -5.34 19.94 -10.69
C LYS A 162 -6.43 20.98 -10.42
N GLY A 163 -7.45 21.04 -11.26
CA GLY A 163 -8.58 21.96 -11.05
C GLY A 163 -9.48 21.63 -9.85
N MET A 164 -9.29 20.48 -9.17
CA MET A 164 -9.96 20.17 -7.89
C MET A 164 -9.08 20.50 -6.68
N VAL A 165 -7.76 20.63 -6.88
CA VAL A 165 -6.78 20.95 -5.84
C VAL A 165 -6.59 22.47 -5.73
N ASP A 166 -6.65 23.18 -6.86
CA ASP A 166 -6.64 24.65 -6.94
C ASP A 166 -7.97 25.28 -6.50
#